data_AF-A0A8X6R1Y9-F1
#
_entry.id   AF-A0A8X6R1Y9-F1
#
_cell.length_a   1.000
_cell.length_b   1.000
_cell.length_c   1.000
_cell.angle_alpha   90.00
_cell.angle_beta   90.00
_cell.angle_gamma   90.00
#
_symmetry.space_group_name_H-M   'P 1'
#
loop_
_entity.id
_entity.type
_entity.pdbx_description
1 polymer ?
#
loop_
_entity_poly.entity_id
_entity_poly.type
_entity_poly.pdbx_seq_one_letter_code
_entity_poly.pdbx_strand_id
1 'polypeptide(L)'
;TRDEEGSKVLSEDLKKFGGWPLLEETWDDSNFNWTDLLIHFFENGYPIDMLLSITIEVDVKNTSAALISVNQPTLGLRERGYFILTTEKPLKRYKELILEIAKYLKPELNETNAREDIEEAIKIETSLAKVSIF
;
A
#
# COMPACT_ATOMS: atom_id res chain seq x y z
N THR A 1 -18.43 3.14 19.17
CA THR A 1 -17.65 4.40 19.26
C THR A 1 -17.24 4.84 17.85
N ARG A 2 -16.74 6.06 17.65
CA ARG A 2 -16.29 6.53 16.32
C ARG A 2 -15.27 5.56 15.67
N ASP A 3 -14.42 4.96 16.49
CA ASP A 3 -13.36 4.07 16.02
C ASP A 3 -13.91 2.70 15.57
N GLU A 4 -14.92 2.16 16.25
CA GLU A 4 -15.63 0.94 15.82
C GLU A 4 -16.35 1.14 14.47
N GLU A 5 -16.97 2.30 14.29
CA GLU A 5 -17.65 2.65 13.04
C GLU A 5 -16.65 2.86 11.89
N GLY A 6 -15.53 3.53 12.16
CA GLY A 6 -14.44 3.67 11.19
C GLY A 6 -13.82 2.33 10.78
N SER A 7 -13.58 1.42 11.73
CA SER A 7 -13.08 0.06 11.47
C SER A 7 -14.02 -0.74 10.57
N LYS A 8 -15.33 -0.62 10.80
CA LYS A 8 -16.35 -1.27 9.98
C LYS A 8 -16.34 -0.75 8.55
N VAL A 9 -16.32 0.57 8.35
CA VAL A 9 -16.26 1.19 7.01
C VAL A 9 -15.02 0.72 6.26
N LEU A 10 -13.85 0.78 6.90
CA LEU A 10 -12.60 0.31 6.28
C LEU A 10 -12.68 -1.18 5.89
N SER A 11 -13.24 -2.02 6.76
CA SER A 11 -13.40 -3.46 6.48
C SER A 11 -14.35 -3.73 5.31
N GLU A 12 -15.41 -2.93 5.16
CA GLU A 12 -16.32 -3.02 4.01
C GLU A 12 -15.63 -2.59 2.72
N ASP A 13 -14.82 -1.53 2.76
CA ASP A 13 -14.08 -1.04 1.61
C ASP A 13 -13.00 -2.04 1.16
N LEU A 14 -12.24 -2.63 2.09
CA LEU A 14 -11.25 -3.68 1.77
C LEU A 14 -11.88 -4.85 1.01
N LYS A 15 -13.11 -5.27 1.39
CA LYS A 15 -13.82 -6.33 0.65
C LYS A 15 -14.19 -5.91 -0.77
N LYS A 16 -14.59 -4.64 -0.99
CA LYS A 16 -14.86 -4.11 -2.34
C LYS A 16 -13.59 -4.05 -3.19
N PHE A 17 -12.44 -3.85 -2.55
CA PHE A 17 -11.13 -3.73 -3.20
C PHE A 17 -10.48 -5.09 -3.54
N GLY A 18 -11.17 -6.21 -3.33
CA GLY A 18 -10.62 -7.55 -3.56
C GLY A 18 -9.90 -8.15 -2.35
N GLY A 19 -10.10 -7.58 -1.17
CA GLY A 19 -9.57 -8.07 0.10
C GLY A 19 -8.21 -7.49 0.45
N TRP A 20 -7.74 -7.82 1.65
CA TRP A 20 -6.35 -7.60 2.06
C TRP A 20 -5.77 -8.96 2.43
N PRO A 21 -4.88 -9.55 1.61
CA PRO A 21 -4.35 -10.90 1.85
C PRO A 21 -3.85 -11.12 3.29
N LEU A 22 -3.25 -10.09 3.90
CA LEU A 22 -2.78 -10.13 5.29
C LEU A 22 -3.87 -10.47 6.31
N LEU A 23 -5.14 -10.15 6.02
CA LEU A 23 -6.29 -10.43 6.89
C LEU A 23 -7.00 -11.74 6.54
N GLU A 24 -6.60 -12.44 5.47
CA GLU A 24 -7.40 -13.49 4.85
C GLU A 24 -6.58 -14.77 4.63
N GLU A 25 -6.82 -15.80 5.45
CA GLU A 25 -6.07 -17.07 5.37
C GLU A 25 -6.29 -17.85 4.06
N THR A 26 -7.37 -17.54 3.36
CA THR A 26 -7.78 -18.22 2.11
C THR A 26 -7.95 -17.22 0.97
N TRP A 27 -7.19 -16.12 1.01
CA TRP A 27 -7.20 -15.15 -0.06
C TRP A 27 -6.81 -15.80 -1.39
N ASP A 28 -7.65 -15.60 -2.41
CA ASP A 28 -7.50 -16.19 -3.73
C ASP A 28 -7.17 -15.08 -4.74
N ASP A 29 -5.98 -15.18 -5.33
CA ASP A 29 -5.49 -14.22 -6.31
C ASP A 29 -6.17 -14.35 -7.67
N SER A 30 -6.92 -15.44 -7.93
CA SER A 30 -7.52 -15.73 -9.23
C SER A 30 -8.49 -14.64 -9.71
N ASN A 31 -9.10 -13.90 -8.78
CA ASN A 31 -10.02 -12.80 -9.07
C ASN A 31 -9.41 -11.42 -8.79
N PHE A 32 -8.12 -11.34 -8.42
CA PHE A 32 -7.47 -10.08 -8.12
C PHE A 32 -6.99 -9.39 -9.40
N ASN A 33 -7.43 -8.15 -9.59
CA ASN A 33 -6.96 -7.29 -10.67
C ASN A 33 -6.50 -5.94 -10.12
N TRP A 34 -5.20 -5.65 -10.28
CA TRP A 34 -4.60 -4.41 -9.81
C TRP A 34 -5.20 -3.15 -10.47
N THR A 35 -5.63 -3.24 -11.74
CA THR A 35 -6.25 -2.09 -12.42
C THR A 35 -7.63 -1.79 -11.81
N ASP A 36 -8.42 -2.82 -11.53
CA ASP A 36 -9.73 -2.68 -10.90
C ASP A 36 -9.59 -2.13 -9.47
N LEU A 37 -8.56 -2.57 -8.73
CA LEU A 37 -8.19 -1.99 -7.43
C LEU A 37 -7.93 -0.48 -7.53
N LEU A 38 -7.14 -0.03 -8.51
CA LEU A 38 -6.85 1.41 -8.69
C LEU A 38 -8.11 2.20 -9.05
N ILE A 39 -9.00 1.65 -9.88
CA ILE A 39 -10.27 2.28 -10.22
C ILE A 39 -11.12 2.44 -8.95
N HIS A 40 -11.27 1.38 -8.15
CA HIS A 40 -12.02 1.45 -6.91
C HIS A 40 -11.41 2.41 -5.90
N PHE A 41 -10.08 2.47 -5.79
CA PHE A 41 -9.41 3.44 -4.94
C PHE A 41 -9.74 4.87 -5.39
N PHE A 42 -9.60 5.16 -6.68
CA PHE A 42 -9.91 6.47 -7.23
C PHE A 42 -11.38 6.88 -7.00
N GLU A 43 -12.32 5.98 -7.27
CA GLU A 43 -13.77 6.23 -7.09
C GLU A 43 -14.16 6.47 -5.63
N ASN A 44 -13.42 5.88 -4.69
CA ASN A 44 -13.68 6.00 -3.25
C ASN A 44 -12.75 7.01 -2.54
N GLY A 45 -11.94 7.77 -3.29
CA GLY A 45 -11.09 8.83 -2.76
C GLY A 45 -9.80 8.36 -2.06
N TYR A 46 -9.35 7.14 -2.34
CA TYR A 46 -8.09 6.59 -1.84
C TYR A 46 -6.90 6.95 -2.76
N PRO A 47 -5.67 7.05 -2.22
CA PRO A 47 -4.47 7.26 -3.02
C PRO A 47 -4.20 6.07 -3.96
N ILE A 48 -3.85 6.36 -5.21
CA ILE A 48 -3.52 5.36 -6.24
C ILE A 48 -2.01 5.19 -6.48
N ASP A 49 -1.18 6.06 -5.89
CA ASP A 49 0.28 6.08 -6.06
C ASP A 49 0.97 5.01 -5.19
N MET A 50 0.96 3.76 -5.64
CA MET A 50 1.54 2.62 -4.88
C MET A 50 2.74 2.00 -5.58
N LEU A 51 2.54 1.38 -6.75
CA LEU A 51 3.59 0.71 -7.53
C LEU A 51 4.24 1.64 -8.56
N LEU A 52 3.46 2.60 -9.05
CA LEU A 52 3.84 3.63 -10.00
C LEU A 52 3.06 4.88 -9.61
N SER A 53 3.67 6.05 -9.76
CA SER A 53 2.91 7.29 -9.73
C SER A 53 2.45 7.64 -11.13
N ILE A 54 1.13 7.84 -11.31
CA ILE A 54 0.52 8.18 -12.59
C ILE A 54 -0.27 9.48 -12.41
N THR A 55 0.18 10.54 -13.07
CA THR A 55 -0.40 11.88 -12.91
C THR A 55 -0.64 12.53 -14.28
N ILE A 56 -1.52 13.54 -14.30
CA ILE A 56 -1.65 14.42 -15.45
C ILE A 56 -0.88 15.71 -15.18
N GLU A 57 0.12 15.97 -16.02
CA GLU A 57 0.99 17.13 -15.92
C GLU A 57 0.83 18.04 -17.15
N VAL A 58 1.13 19.33 -17.00
CA VAL A 58 1.18 20.28 -18.12
C VAL A 58 2.46 20.02 -18.91
N ASP A 59 2.36 19.97 -20.24
CA ASP A 59 3.56 19.87 -21.09
C ASP A 59 4.36 21.17 -21.00
N VAL A 60 5.57 21.10 -20.43
CA VAL A 60 6.50 22.25 -20.32
C VAL A 60 6.92 22.81 -21.69
N LYS A 61 6.81 22.02 -22.77
CA LYS A 61 7.09 22.45 -24.15
C LYS A 61 5.86 23.03 -24.84
N ASN A 62 4.67 22.71 -24.36
CA ASN A 62 3.40 23.22 -24.89
C ASN A 62 2.37 23.31 -23.76
N THR A 63 2.29 24.46 -23.10
CA THR A 63 1.43 24.64 -21.91
C THR A 63 -0.07 24.55 -22.19
N SER A 64 -0.48 24.44 -23.46
CA SER A 64 -1.87 24.15 -23.86
C SER A 64 -2.18 22.65 -23.94
N ALA A 65 -1.18 21.78 -23.74
CA ALA A 65 -1.32 20.33 -23.78
C ALA A 65 -1.07 19.70 -22.39
N ALA A 66 -1.68 18.54 -22.17
CA ALA A 66 -1.51 17.71 -20.98
C ALA A 66 -0.80 16.40 -21.36
N LEU A 67 0.03 15.90 -20.45
CA LEU A 67 0.76 14.64 -20.57
C LEU A 67 0.37 13.70 -19.45
N ILE A 68 0.34 12.41 -19.75
CA ILE A 68 0.35 11.37 -18.73
C ILE A 68 1.80 11.18 -18.31
N SER A 69 2.09 11.49 -17.05
CA SER A 69 3.39 11.30 -16.44
C SER A 69 3.39 9.98 -15.66
N VAL A 70 4.44 9.20 -15.82
CA VAL A 70 4.67 7.96 -15.07
C VAL A 70 5.99 8.11 -14.33
N ASN A 71 5.96 8.01 -13.01
CA ASN A 71 7.11 8.26 -12.15
C ASN A 71 7.30 7.16 -11.09
N GLN A 72 8.38 7.27 -10.32
CA GLN A 72 8.70 6.33 -9.23
C GLN A 72 7.54 6.22 -8.22
N PRO A 73 7.39 5.05 -7.56
CA PRO A 73 6.36 4.86 -6.55
C PRO A 73 6.55 5.77 -5.33
N THR A 74 5.46 5.98 -4.61
CA THR A 74 5.53 6.46 -3.22
C THR A 74 5.89 5.29 -2.32
N LEU A 75 6.83 5.50 -1.41
CA LEU A 75 7.15 4.54 -0.36
C LEU A 75 6.35 4.91 0.92
N GLY A 76 5.94 3.91 1.69
CA GLY A 76 5.25 4.07 2.96
C GLY A 76 6.10 4.73 4.03
N LEU A 77 7.44 4.67 3.90
CA LEU A 77 8.35 5.51 4.66
C LEU A 77 8.94 6.61 3.79
N ARG A 78 9.03 7.81 4.36
CA ARG A 78 9.50 9.03 3.68
C ARG A 78 10.91 8.93 3.12
N GLU A 79 11.82 8.24 3.81
CA GLU A 79 13.22 8.14 3.41
C GLU A 79 13.51 6.76 2.82
N ARG A 80 13.90 6.73 1.54
CA ARG A 80 14.43 5.56 0.85
C ARG A 80 15.52 4.84 1.65
N GLY A 81 16.34 5.60 2.37
CA GLY A 81 17.39 5.09 3.24
C GLY A 81 16.89 4.09 4.28
N TYR A 82 15.66 4.25 4.79
CA TYR A 82 15.09 3.37 5.81
C TYR A 82 14.87 1.93 5.34
N PHE A 83 14.72 1.71 4.03
CA PHE A 83 14.57 0.38 3.46
C PHE A 83 15.92 -0.26 3.09
N ILE A 84 16.95 0.55 2.85
CA ILE A 84 18.23 0.09 2.27
C ILE A 84 19.32 -0.04 3.33
N LEU A 85 19.36 0.89 4.28
CA LEU A 85 20.34 0.91 5.35
C LEU A 85 19.76 0.09 6.50
N THR A 86 20.27 -1.14 6.66
CA THR A 86 19.73 -2.22 7.50
C THR A 86 19.82 -1.98 9.03
N THR A 87 19.70 -0.74 9.50
CA THR A 87 19.91 -0.35 10.91
C THR A 87 18.75 0.45 11.51
N GLU A 88 17.59 0.45 10.86
CA GLU A 88 16.60 1.49 11.06
C GLU A 88 15.46 1.04 12.00
N LYS A 89 15.47 1.61 13.22
CA LYS A 89 14.31 1.63 14.13
C LYS A 89 13.00 2.03 13.42
N PRO A 90 12.97 2.96 12.43
CA PRO A 90 11.80 3.25 11.62
C PRO A 90 11.21 2.05 10.89
N LEU A 91 12.01 1.26 10.16
CA LEU A 91 11.51 0.10 9.41
C LEU A 91 10.92 -0.96 10.33
N LYS A 92 11.56 -1.20 11.48
CA LYS A 92 11.00 -2.08 12.51
C LYS A 92 9.64 -1.58 13.01
N ARG A 93 9.52 -0.29 13.35
CA ARG A 93 8.27 0.28 13.85
C ARG A 93 7.18 0.28 12.78
N TYR A 94 7.54 0.45 11.52
CA TYR A 94 6.61 0.39 10.40
C TYR A 94 5.98 -1.01 10.26
N LYS A 95 6.79 -2.07 10.32
CA LYS A 95 6.30 -3.46 10.35
C LYS A 95 5.38 -3.71 11.56
N GLU A 96 5.75 -3.20 12.73
CA GLU A 96 4.91 -3.30 13.93
C GLU A 96 3.58 -2.57 13.78
N LEU A 97 3.58 -1.38 13.16
CA LEU A 97 2.35 -0.62 12.91
C LEU A 97 1.39 -1.37 11.96
N ILE A 98 1.90 -1.95 10.87
CA ILE A 98 1.08 -2.75 9.95
C ILE A 98 0.44 -3.93 10.70
N LEU A 99 1.21 -4.63 11.54
CA LEU A 99 0.69 -5.73 12.35
C LEU A 99 -0.34 -5.26 13.39
N GLU A 100 -0.11 -4.13 14.05
CA GLU A 100 -1.05 -3.55 15.02
C GLU A 100 -2.39 -3.20 14.35
N ILE A 101 -2.36 -2.60 13.15
CA ILE A 101 -3.56 -2.32 12.35
C ILE A 101 -4.25 -3.63 11.95
N ALA A 102 -3.50 -4.62 11.48
CA ALA A 102 -4.06 -5.89 11.06
C ALA A 102 -4.76 -6.63 12.22
N LYS A 103 -4.15 -6.64 13.40
CA LYS A 103 -4.76 -7.21 14.62
C LYS A 103 -5.96 -6.41 15.11
N TYR A 104 -5.95 -5.09 14.92
CA TYR A 104 -7.11 -4.27 15.28
C TYR A 104 -8.32 -4.60 14.40
N LEU A 105 -8.10 -4.83 13.10
CA LEU A 105 -9.16 -5.22 12.16
C LEU A 105 -9.56 -6.70 12.31
N LYS A 106 -8.63 -7.57 12.68
CA LYS A 106 -8.82 -9.01 12.84
C LYS A 106 -8.13 -9.52 14.12
N PRO A 107 -8.79 -9.49 15.28
CA PRO A 107 -8.18 -9.87 16.57
C PRO A 107 -7.67 -11.31 16.62
N GLU A 108 -8.27 -12.22 15.85
CA GLU A 108 -7.91 -13.63 15.74
C GLU A 108 -6.80 -13.92 14.71
N LEU A 109 -6.22 -12.88 14.10
CA LEU A 109 -5.16 -13.00 13.10
C LEU A 109 -3.97 -13.84 13.63
N ASN A 110 -3.53 -14.83 12.83
CA ASN A 110 -2.32 -15.56 13.11
C ASN A 110 -1.10 -14.63 12.97
N GLU A 111 -0.51 -14.26 14.11
CA GLU A 111 0.60 -13.32 14.15
C GLU A 111 1.84 -13.82 13.39
N THR A 112 2.12 -15.12 13.39
CA THR A 112 3.30 -15.67 12.70
C THR A 112 3.16 -15.47 11.20
N ASN A 113 2.04 -15.92 10.62
CA ASN A 113 1.77 -15.76 9.19
C ASN A 113 1.73 -14.28 8.79
N ALA A 114 1.06 -13.45 9.60
CA ALA A 114 1.00 -12.01 9.34
C ALA A 114 2.38 -11.35 9.31
N ARG A 115 3.30 -11.78 10.18
CA ARG A 115 4.68 -11.28 10.15
C ARG A 115 5.41 -11.71 8.89
N GLU A 116 5.21 -12.92 8.42
CA GLU A 116 5.80 -13.42 7.17
C GLU A 116 5.31 -12.61 5.96
N ASP A 117 4.00 -12.41 5.83
CA ASP A 117 3.37 -11.60 4.78
C ASP A 117 3.89 -10.15 4.81
N ILE A 118 4.01 -9.56 6.01
CA ILE A 118 4.57 -8.21 6.17
C ILE A 118 6.03 -8.17 5.71
N GLU A 119 6.86 -9.16 6.04
CA GLU A 119 8.24 -9.19 5.53
C GLU A 119 8.29 -9.34 4.01
N GLU A 120 7.36 -10.06 3.39
CA GLU A 120 7.26 -10.14 1.93
C GLU A 120 6.86 -8.80 1.29
N ALA A 121 5.86 -8.11 1.85
CA ALA A 121 5.49 -6.76 1.44
C ALA A 121 6.67 -5.78 1.56
N ILE A 122 7.42 -5.85 2.67
CA ILE A 122 8.61 -5.03 2.87
C ILE A 122 9.74 -5.37 1.88
N LYS A 123 9.89 -6.64 1.46
CA LYS A 123 10.86 -6.99 0.41
C LYS A 123 10.50 -6.34 -0.93
N ILE A 124 9.21 -6.29 -1.28
CA ILE A 124 8.74 -5.60 -2.49
C ILE A 124 9.06 -4.12 -2.38
N GLU A 125 8.66 -3.48 -1.29
CA GLU A 125 8.90 -2.05 -1.06
C GLU A 125 10.39 -1.70 -1.01
N THR A 126 11.22 -2.58 -0.45
CA THR A 126 12.69 -2.44 -0.47
C THR A 126 13.24 -2.55 -1.89
N SER A 127 12.65 -3.41 -2.73
CA SER A 127 13.05 -3.55 -4.14
C SER A 127 12.66 -2.30 -4.93
N LEU A 128 11.46 -1.76 -4.70
CA LEU A 128 11.03 -0.47 -5.24
C LEU A 128 11.97 0.65 -4.79
N ALA A 129 12.28 0.74 -3.49
CA ALA A 129 13.22 1.71 -2.95
C ALA A 129 14.60 1.62 -3.64
N LYS A 130 15.12 0.42 -3.89
CA LYS A 130 16.42 0.24 -4.56
C LYS A 130 16.45 0.81 -5.97
N VAL A 131 15.34 0.72 -6.73
CA VAL A 131 15.26 1.23 -8.11
C VAL A 131 14.81 2.69 -8.20
N SER A 132 14.22 3.24 -7.14
CA SER A 132 13.90 4.67 -7.03
C SER A 132 15.17 5.52 -6.90
N ILE A 133 15.10 6.73 -7.47
CA ILE A 133 16.23 7.67 -7.56
C ILE A 133 16.24 8.74 -6.47
N PHE A 134 15.12 8.89 -5.74
CA PHE A 134 14.97 9.73 -4.55
C PHE A 134 14.46 8.90 -3.37
#